data_AF-A0A367LU06-F1
#
_entry.id   AF-A0A367LU06-F1
#
_cell.length_a   1.000
_cell.length_b   1.000
_cell.length_c   1.000
_cell.angle_alpha   90.00
_cell.angle_beta   90.00
_cell.angle_gamma   90.00
#
_symmetry.space_group_name_H-M   'P 1'
#
loop_
_entity.id
_entity.type
_entity.pdbx_description
1 polymer ?
#
loop_
_entity_poly.entity_id
_entity_poly.type
_entity_poly.pdbx_seq_one_letter_code
_entity_poly.pdbx_strand_id
1 'polypeptide(L)' 'WPEQAMPDWVRGLADALPSTWAIRAIAEMNQMDLPLREVSDHAQVLLGMAAPYALLGTLLYQYRNWRLHNLKGW' A
#
# COMPACT_ATOMS: atom_id res chain seq x y z
N TRP A 1 -15.88 -0.11 6.16
CA TRP A 1 -16.35 -1.37 6.77
C TRP A 1 -15.60 -1.53 8.07
N PRO A 2 -16.26 -1.78 9.22
CA PRO A 2 -15.52 -2.01 10.45
C PRO A 2 -14.66 -3.28 10.27
N GLU A 3 -13.40 -3.23 10.69
CA GLU A 3 -12.44 -4.32 10.45
C GLU A 3 -12.91 -5.66 11.01
N GLN A 4 -13.61 -5.62 12.15
CA GLN A 4 -14.22 -6.78 12.79
C GLN A 4 -15.36 -7.40 11.98
N ALA A 5 -16.00 -6.65 11.08
CA ALA A 5 -17.07 -7.17 10.22
C ALA A 5 -16.56 -7.59 8.83
N MET A 6 -15.27 -7.43 8.55
CA MET A 6 -14.68 -7.71 7.24
C MET A 6 -14.22 -9.17 7.18
N PRO A 7 -14.62 -9.96 6.15
CA PRO A 7 -14.12 -11.33 5.99
C PRO A 7 -12.60 -11.35 5.80
N ASP A 8 -11.93 -12.37 6.33
CA ASP A 8 -10.47 -12.38 6.46
C ASP A 8 -9.71 -12.24 5.12
N TRP A 9 -10.24 -12.83 4.05
CA TRP A 9 -9.65 -12.69 2.71
C TRP A 9 -9.75 -11.25 2.17
N VAL A 10 -10.84 -10.54 2.49
CA VAL A 10 -11.00 -9.13 2.10
C VAL A 10 -10.06 -8.28 2.95
N ARG A 11 -9.94 -8.60 4.24
CA ARG A 11 -9.03 -7.92 5.17
C ARG A 11 -7.58 -8.03 4.68
N GLY A 12 -7.14 -9.22 4.28
CA GLY A 12 -5.80 -9.42 3.72
C GLY A 12 -5.54 -8.62 2.44
N LEU A 13 -6.54 -8.49 1.55
CA LEU A 13 -6.41 -7.62 0.36
C LEU A 13 -6.38 -6.14 0.73
N ALA A 14 -7.21 -5.71 1.66
CA ALA A 14 -7.23 -4.33 2.13
C ALA A 14 -5.94 -3.97 2.84
N ASP A 15 -5.39 -4.87 3.65
CA ASP A 15 -4.12 -4.68 4.35
C ASP A 15 -2.92 -4.64 3.40
N ALA A 16 -3.05 -5.12 2.17
CA ALA A 16 -2.03 -4.95 1.13
C ALA A 16 -2.07 -3.57 0.45
N LEU A 17 -3.15 -2.81 0.64
CA LEU A 17 -3.34 -1.50 0.02
C LEU A 17 -2.85 -0.39 0.95
N PRO A 18 -1.95 0.49 0.50
CA PRO A 18 -1.46 1.60 1.30
C PRO A 18 -2.60 2.59 1.68
N SER A 19 -3.62 2.74 0.84
CA SER A 19 -4.77 3.60 1.17
C SER A 19 -5.52 3.16 2.42
N THR A 20 -5.57 1.86 2.73
CA THR A 20 -6.20 1.32 3.95
C THR A 20 -5.50 1.81 5.21
N TRP A 21 -4.17 1.70 5.24
CA TRP A 21 -3.35 2.15 6.37
C TRP A 21 -3.42 3.67 6.57
N ALA A 22 -3.47 4.44 5.48
CA ALA A 22 -3.63 5.88 5.55
C ALA A 22 -4.99 6.30 6.13
N ILE A 23 -6.07 5.63 5.73
CA ILE A 23 -7.42 5.91 6.25
C ILE A 23 -7.52 5.51 7.73
N ARG A 24 -6.93 4.38 8.15
CA ARG A 24 -6.86 3.96 9.56
C ARG A 24 -6.14 5.00 10.41
N ALA A 25 -4.96 5.43 9.97
CA ALA A 25 -4.18 6.47 10.65
C ALA A 25 -5.00 7.76 10.88
N ILE A 26 -5.67 8.26 9.83
CA ILE A 26 -6.51 9.47 9.93
C ILE A 26 -7.70 9.24 10.87
N ALA A 27 -8.34 8.07 10.79
CA ALA A 27 -9.47 7.73 11.65
C ALA A 27 -9.05 7.64 13.13
N GLU A 28 -7.92 7.01 13.45
CA GLU A 28 -7.40 6.92 14.82
C GLU A 28 -7.01 8.29 15.38
N MET A 29 -6.32 9.13 14.60
CA MET A 29 -6.00 10.51 15.00
C MET A 29 -7.26 11.32 15.30
N ASN A 30 -8.30 11.18 14.48
CA ASN A 30 -9.50 12.01 14.56
C ASN A 30 -10.57 11.49 15.53
N GLN A 31 -10.64 10.18 15.76
CA GLN A 31 -11.70 9.54 16.56
C GLN A 31 -11.24 9.12 17.95
N MET A 32 -9.94 8.93 18.18
CA MET A 32 -9.40 8.48 19.47
C MET A 32 -8.54 9.54 20.18
N ASP A 33 -8.43 10.74 19.60
CA ASP A 33 -7.57 11.85 20.08
C ASP A 33 -6.13 11.39 20.36
N LEU A 34 -5.70 10.36 19.62
CA LEU A 34 -4.41 9.71 19.83
C LEU A 34 -3.30 10.63 19.31
N PRO A 35 -2.21 10.80 20.08
CA PRO A 35 -1.09 11.60 19.64
C PRO A 35 -0.45 10.99 18.39
N LEU A 36 0.06 11.84 17.49
CA LEU A 36 0.79 11.46 16.26
C LEU A 36 1.86 10.37 16.46
N ARG A 37 2.40 10.26 17.68
CA ARG A 37 3.38 9.25 18.07
C ARG A 37 2.82 7.83 18.04
N GLU A 38 1.56 7.63 18.43
CA GLU A 38 0.93 6.30 18.41
C GLU A 38 0.53 5.88 17.00
N VAL A 39 0.18 6.85 16.15
CA VAL A 39 -0.15 6.62 14.73
C VAL A 39 1.11 6.49 13.86
N SER A 40 2.29 6.71 14.42
CA SER A 40 3.57 6.55 13.71
C SER A 40 3.83 5.13 13.23
N ASP A 41 3.21 4.12 13.85
CA ASP A 41 3.32 2.72 13.43
C ASP A 41 2.67 2.50 12.05
N HIS A 42 1.50 3.10 11.82
CA HIS A 42 0.84 3.11 10.51
C HIS A 42 1.69 3.81 9.44
N ALA A 43 2.38 4.90 9.81
CA ALA A 43 3.29 5.60 8.90
C ALA A 43 4.53 4.75 8.54
N GLN A 44 5.04 3.95 9.48
CA GLN A 44 6.13 3.02 9.21
C GLN A 44 5.70 1.90 8.26
N VAL A 45 4.48 1.38 8.40
CA VAL A 45 3.93 0.40 7.44
C VAL A 45 3.80 1.00 6.04
N LEU A 46 3.31 2.25 5.92
CA LEU A 46 3.23 2.96 4.64
C LEU A 46 4.60 3.14 3.99
N LEU A 47 5.63 3.50 4.77
CA LEU A 47 7.00 3.61 4.29
C LEU A 47 7.57 2.22 3.90
N GLY A 48 7.27 1.19 4.68
CA GLY A 48 7.64 -0.19 4.37
C GLY A 48 7.03 -0.69 3.07
N MET A 49 5.79 -0.29 2.77
CA MET A 49 5.10 -0.60 1.52
C MET A 49 5.67 0.15 0.30
N ALA A 50 6.35 1.27 0.50
CA ALA A 50 6.94 2.02 -0.60
C ALA A 50 8.01 1.20 -1.35
N ALA A 51 8.82 0.42 -0.63
CA ALA A 51 9.87 -0.42 -1.22
C ALA A 51 9.33 -1.51 -2.19
N PRO A 52 8.38 -2.38 -1.81
CA PRO A 52 7.81 -3.36 -2.73
C PRO A 52 7.04 -2.72 -3.88
N TYR A 53 6.30 -1.63 -3.64
CA TYR A 53 5.62 -0.91 -4.74
C TYR A 53 6.60 -0.29 -5.74
N ALA A 54 7.70 0.30 -5.25
CA ALA A 54 8.75 0.84 -6.11
C ALA A 54 9.42 -0.28 -6.93
N LEU A 55 9.76 -1.40 -6.30
CA LEU A 55 10.33 -2.57 -6.98
C LEU A 55 9.40 -3.11 -8.08
N LEU A 56 8.11 -3.29 -7.77
CA LEU A 56 7.12 -3.73 -8.74
C LEU A 56 7.00 -2.76 -9.91
N GLY A 57 6.97 -1.45 -9.64
CA GLY A 57 6.94 -0.41 -10.67
C GLY A 57 8.17 -0.47 -11.59
N THR A 58 9.38 -0.61 -11.02
CA THR A 58 10.62 -0.71 -11.78
C THR A 58 10.70 -1.99 -12.60
N LEU A 59 10.30 -3.13 -12.05
CA LEU A 59 10.26 -4.40 -12.77
C LEU A 59 9.26 -4.38 -13.92
N LEU A 60 8.05 -3.85 -13.67
CA LEU A 60 7.03 -3.70 -14.70
C LEU A 60 7.50 -2.76 -15.82
N TYR A 61 8.15 -1.66 -15.46
CA TYR A 61 8.74 -0.74 -16.45
C TYR A 61 9.81 -1.42 -17.30
N GLN A 62 10.74 -2.15 -16.68
CA GLN A 62 11.78 -2.90 -17.40
C GLN A 62 11.17 -3.95 -18.32
N TYR A 63 10.21 -4.74 -17.85
CA TYR A 63 9.53 -5.75 -18.66
C TYR A 63 8.79 -5.14 -19.84
N ARG A 64 8.04 -4.05 -19.61
CA ARG A 64 7.36 -3.30 -20.66
C ARG A 64 8.35 -2.78 -21.69
N ASN A 65 9.46 -2.20 -21.25
CA ASN A 65 10.45 -1.63 -22.15
C ASN A 65 11.13 -2.72 -22.99
N TRP A 66 11.58 -3.80 -22.35
CA TRP A 66 12.13 -4.97 -23.04
C TRP A 66 11.16 -5.52 -24.10
N ARG A 67 9.87 -5.68 -23.77
CA ARG A 67 8.85 -6.14 -24.73
C ARG A 67 8.71 -5.19 -25.92
N LEU A 68 8.66 -3.88 -25.68
CA LEU A 68 8.51 -2.88 -26.75
C LEU A 68 9.75 -2.81 -27.66
N HIS A 69 10.95 -3.00 -27.12
CA HIS A 69 12.18 -3.07 -27.90
C HIS A 69 12.19 -4.30 -28.82
N ASN A 70 11.74 -5.46 -28.34
CA ASN A 70 11.65 -6.67 -29.17
C ASN A 70 10.59 -6.55 -30.29
N LEU A 71 9.53 -5.77 -30.09
CA LEU A 71 8.47 -5.57 -31.09
C LEU A 71 8.85 -4.59 -32.20
N LYS A 72 9.77 -3.66 -31.95
CA LYS A 72 10.25 -2.66 -32.94
C LYS A 72 11.45 -3.13 -33.77
N GLY A 73 11.90 -4.37 -33.57
CA GLY A 73 13.04 -4.96 -34.29
C GLY A 73 12.71 -5.56 -35.67
N TRP A 74 11.56 -5.22 -36.26
CA TRP A 74 11.16 -5.58 -37.63
C TRP A 74 11.11 -4.33 -38.51
#